data_AF-A0A916DU47-F1
#
_entry.id   AF-A0A916DU47-F1
#
_cell.length_a   1.000
_cell.length_b   1.000
_cell.length_c   1.000
_cell.angle_alpha   90.00
_cell.angle_beta   90.00
_cell.angle_gamma   90.00
#
_symmetry.space_group_name_H-M   'P 1'
#
loop_
_entity.id
_entity.type
_entity.pdbx_description
1 polymer ?
#
loop_
_entity_poly.entity_id
_entity_poly.type
_entity_poly.pdbx_seq_one_letter_code
_entity_poly.pdbx_strand_id
1 'polypeptide(L)'
;MNEPLRIIETNTITVHEPIEQEQLGRFRAIAGIFLIRKKGKKEVLYIGRSINLYCTIMRLFQSQGKLVQESNKDFSFEILTSSHIYMSTMTYIYLRNFFQPQLNTNYKPRKLSKVEKKQRKRILNAYQEQSVFDKVGEHKSDS
;
A
#
# COMPACT_ATOMS: atom_id res chain seq x y z
N MET A 1 -21.53 37.96 -2.81
CA MET A 1 -21.40 37.06 -1.64
C MET A 1 -20.69 35.81 -2.12
N ASN A 2 -19.38 35.72 -1.89
CA ASN A 2 -18.60 34.53 -2.24
C ASN A 2 -18.74 33.54 -1.07
N GLU A 3 -19.45 32.45 -1.30
CA GLU A 3 -19.36 31.31 -0.39
C GLU A 3 -17.90 30.83 -0.38
N PRO A 4 -17.28 30.62 0.79
CA PRO A 4 -15.99 29.96 0.83
C PRO A 4 -16.20 28.54 0.31
N LEU A 5 -15.50 28.20 -0.78
CA LEU A 5 -15.28 26.83 -1.20
C LEU A 5 -14.82 26.03 0.02
N ARG A 6 -15.73 25.27 0.63
CA ARG A 6 -15.36 24.24 1.60
C ARG A 6 -14.60 23.19 0.82
N ILE A 7 -13.28 23.34 0.80
CA ILE A 7 -12.35 22.30 0.37
C ILE A 7 -12.51 21.14 1.37
N ILE A 8 -13.39 20.20 1.04
CA ILE A 8 -13.39 18.87 1.63
C ILE A 8 -12.38 18.04 0.82
N GLU A 9 -11.10 18.39 0.92
CA GLU A 9 -9.98 17.58 0.42
C GLU A 9 -9.77 16.39 1.37
N THR A 10 -10.76 15.49 1.43
CA THR A 10 -10.71 14.34 2.33
C THR A 10 -10.25 13.10 1.58
N ASN A 11 -9.04 12.63 1.90
CA ASN A 11 -8.57 11.25 1.73
C ASN A 11 -8.19 10.81 0.30
N THR A 12 -7.52 11.66 -0.47
CA THR A 12 -6.84 11.23 -1.69
C THR A 12 -5.67 10.31 -1.34
N ILE A 13 -5.69 9.13 -1.96
CA ILE A 13 -4.57 8.20 -1.97
C ILE A 13 -4.06 8.21 -3.41
N THR A 14 -2.75 8.26 -3.56
CA THR A 14 -2.11 8.08 -4.87
C THR A 14 -1.42 6.74 -4.84
N VAL A 15 -1.89 5.81 -5.68
CA VAL A 15 -1.25 4.51 -5.88
C VAL A 15 -0.26 4.68 -7.02
N HIS A 16 1.01 4.39 -6.75
CA HIS A 16 2.04 4.31 -7.77
C HIS A 16 2.03 2.91 -8.37
N GLU A 17 2.43 2.79 -9.63
CA GLU A 17 2.62 1.49 -10.27
C GLU A 17 3.59 0.61 -9.45
N PRO A 18 3.43 -0.72 -9.46
CA PRO A 18 4.41 -1.62 -8.87
C PRO A 18 5.79 -1.35 -9.46
N ILE A 19 6.74 -1.07 -8.57
CA ILE A 19 8.11 -0.76 -8.92
C ILE A 19 9.05 -1.87 -8.49
N GLU A 20 10.19 -1.88 -9.15
CA GLU A 20 11.30 -2.76 -8.86
C GLU A 20 12.29 -2.13 -7.87
N GLN A 21 13.18 -2.97 -7.34
CA GLN A 21 14.15 -2.58 -6.32
C GLN A 21 15.02 -1.39 -6.74
N GLU A 22 15.38 -1.31 -8.02
CA GLU A 22 16.20 -0.25 -8.61
C GLU A 22 15.50 1.11 -8.55
N GLN A 23 14.16 1.11 -8.56
CA GLN A 23 13.33 2.32 -8.56
C GLN A 23 12.98 2.80 -7.15
N LEU A 24 13.19 1.97 -6.11
CA LEU A 24 12.90 2.34 -4.71
C LEU A 24 13.65 3.60 -4.24
N GLY A 25 14.81 3.91 -4.83
CA GLY A 25 15.58 5.11 -4.51
C GLY A 25 14.81 6.42 -4.66
N ARG A 26 13.80 6.46 -5.56
CA ARG A 26 12.91 7.61 -5.77
C ARG A 26 12.04 7.93 -4.55
N PHE A 27 11.87 6.97 -3.64
CA PHE A 27 11.04 7.08 -2.44
C PHE A 27 11.85 7.28 -1.16
N ARG A 28 13.09 7.80 -1.29
CA ARG A 28 13.91 8.22 -0.15
C ARG A 28 13.31 9.47 0.48
N ALA A 29 13.16 9.45 1.80
CA ALA A 29 12.51 10.54 2.57
C ALA A 29 11.06 10.85 2.14
N ILE A 30 10.40 9.92 1.44
CA ILE A 30 8.96 10.00 1.14
C ILE A 30 8.21 9.20 2.20
N ALA A 31 7.14 9.81 2.70
CA ALA A 31 6.19 9.16 3.58
C ALA A 31 5.07 8.46 2.80
N GLY A 32 4.70 7.27 3.27
CA GLY A 32 3.61 6.54 2.65
C GLY A 32 3.45 5.13 3.21
N ILE A 33 2.72 4.34 2.45
CA ILE A 33 2.44 2.93 2.67
C ILE A 33 3.10 2.15 1.54
N PHE A 34 3.57 0.95 1.84
CA PHE A 34 4.12 0.04 0.84
C PHE A 34 3.52 -1.35 0.99
N LEU A 35 3.26 -2.00 -0.14
CA LEU A 35 2.86 -3.38 -0.25
C LEU A 35 3.99 -4.14 -0.95
N ILE A 36 4.32 -5.33 -0.46
CA ILE A 36 5.39 -6.18 -1.00
C ILE A 36 4.76 -7.48 -1.53
N ARG A 37 5.04 -7.81 -2.78
CA ARG A 37 4.69 -9.09 -3.42
C ARG A 37 5.96 -9.76 -3.93
N LYS A 38 5.98 -11.09 -3.94
CA LYS A 38 7.00 -11.84 -4.68
C LYS A 38 6.63 -11.82 -6.17
N LYS A 39 7.61 -11.62 -7.06
CA LYS A 39 7.39 -11.58 -8.51
C LYS A 39 6.70 -12.86 -8.98
N GLY A 40 5.76 -12.70 -9.92
CA GLY A 40 4.93 -13.81 -10.43
C GLY A 40 3.87 -14.33 -9.45
N LYS A 41 3.79 -13.79 -8.21
CA LYS A 41 2.73 -14.13 -7.26
C LYS A 41 1.73 -12.99 -7.11
N LYS A 42 0.45 -13.36 -6.96
CA LYS A 42 -0.64 -12.40 -6.72
C LYS A 42 -0.74 -11.96 -5.26
N GLU A 43 -0.20 -12.76 -4.34
CA GLU A 43 -0.36 -12.54 -2.90
C GLU A 43 0.52 -11.41 -2.37
N VAL A 44 -0.07 -10.54 -1.55
CA VAL A 44 0.65 -9.52 -0.77
C VAL A 44 1.25 -10.18 0.47
N LEU A 45 2.59 -10.21 0.54
CA LEU A 45 3.32 -10.84 1.62
C LEU A 45 3.47 -9.94 2.83
N TYR A 46 3.62 -8.63 2.59
CA TYR A 46 3.84 -7.65 3.65
C TYR A 46 3.28 -6.28 3.28
N ILE A 47 2.70 -5.60 4.27
CA ILE A 47 2.23 -4.22 4.16
C ILE A 47 2.79 -3.41 5.32
N GLY A 48 3.46 -2.30 5.01
CA GLY A 48 4.02 -1.39 6.00
C GLY A 48 3.74 0.06 5.69
N ARG A 49 4.12 0.94 6.61
CA ARG A 49 4.13 2.39 6.42
C ARG A 49 5.43 2.96 6.96
N SER A 50 5.85 4.08 6.41
CA SER A 50 7.02 4.80 6.92
C SER A 50 6.96 6.27 6.54
N ILE A 51 7.73 7.09 7.24
CA ILE A 51 8.07 8.46 6.82
C ILE A 51 9.28 8.47 5.86
N ASN A 52 9.96 7.32 5.71
CA ASN A 52 11.05 7.10 4.77
C ASN A 52 10.91 5.68 4.21
N LEU A 53 10.14 5.57 3.12
CA LEU A 53 9.81 4.31 2.48
C LEU A 53 11.05 3.51 2.09
N TYR A 54 11.99 4.13 1.38
CA TYR A 54 13.23 3.46 0.92
C TYR A 54 13.98 2.79 2.09
N CYS A 55 14.31 3.55 3.14
CA CYS A 55 15.08 3.01 4.25
C CYS A 55 14.33 1.90 5.00
N THR A 56 13.01 2.04 5.17
CA THR A 56 12.21 1.02 5.86
C THR A 56 12.07 -0.25 5.04
N ILE A 57 11.84 -0.16 3.73
CA ILE A 57 11.74 -1.33 2.86
C ILE A 57 13.08 -2.07 2.84
N MET A 58 14.20 -1.36 2.64
CA MET A 58 15.53 -1.98 2.60
C MET A 58 15.89 -2.69 3.91
N ARG A 59 15.50 -2.13 5.07
CA ARG A 59 15.71 -2.78 6.38
C ARG A 59 15.01 -4.13 6.52
N LEU A 60 13.94 -4.40 5.76
CA LEU A 60 13.28 -5.70 5.79
C LEU A 60 14.15 -6.83 5.24
N PHE A 61 15.11 -6.51 4.37
CA PHE A 61 16.04 -7.45 3.74
C PHE A 61 17.43 -7.46 4.41
N GLN A 62 17.64 -6.64 5.43
CA GLN A 62 18.89 -6.58 6.20
C GLN A 62 18.82 -7.48 7.43
N SER A 63 19.91 -7.56 8.20
CA SER A 63 20.00 -8.36 9.43
C SER A 63 18.80 -8.12 10.35
N GLN A 64 18.14 -9.19 10.81
CA GLN A 64 16.91 -9.18 11.63
C GLN A 64 15.63 -8.70 10.93
N GLY A 65 15.69 -8.43 9.62
CA GLY A 65 14.53 -8.11 8.80
C GLY A 65 13.65 -9.33 8.52
N LYS A 66 12.37 -9.08 8.24
CA LYS A 66 11.37 -10.14 7.97
C LYS A 66 11.62 -10.91 6.66
N LEU A 67 12.45 -10.36 5.78
CA LEU A 67 12.81 -10.89 4.47
C LEU A 67 14.34 -11.09 4.37
N VAL A 68 15.04 -11.26 5.51
CA VAL A 68 16.52 -11.34 5.55
C VAL A 68 17.10 -12.51 4.73
N GLN A 69 16.34 -13.59 4.56
CA GLN A 69 16.76 -14.77 3.79
C GLN A 69 16.43 -14.68 2.30
N GLU A 70 15.76 -13.60 1.87
CA GLU A 70 15.27 -13.45 0.51
C GLU A 70 16.03 -12.34 -0.23
N SER A 71 16.19 -12.48 -1.54
CA SER A 71 16.74 -11.41 -2.38
C SER A 71 15.67 -10.36 -2.65
N ASN A 72 15.94 -9.08 -2.37
CA ASN A 72 15.02 -7.99 -2.68
C ASN A 72 14.67 -7.86 -4.17
N LYS A 73 15.49 -8.41 -5.07
CA LYS A 73 15.23 -8.49 -6.52
C LYS A 73 14.08 -9.43 -6.89
N ASP A 74 13.67 -10.31 -5.98
CA ASP A 74 12.57 -11.25 -6.22
C ASP A 74 11.20 -10.65 -5.90
N PHE A 75 11.15 -9.36 -5.53
CA PHE A 75 9.94 -8.70 -5.07
C PHE A 75 9.61 -7.48 -5.91
N SER A 76 8.32 -7.18 -5.98
CA SER A 76 7.79 -5.92 -6.48
C SER A 76 7.14 -5.16 -5.34
N PHE A 77 7.21 -3.83 -5.42
CA PHE A 77 6.79 -2.91 -4.37
C PHE A 77 5.72 -1.99 -4.92
N GLU A 78 4.54 -1.95 -4.33
CA GLU A 78 3.54 -0.93 -4.67
C GLU A 78 3.50 0.12 -3.57
N ILE A 79 3.58 1.38 -3.97
CA ILE A 79 3.68 2.51 -3.06
C ILE A 79 2.37 3.28 -3.09
N LEU A 80 1.85 3.60 -1.90
CA LEU A 80 0.71 4.49 -1.75
C LEU A 80 1.19 5.72 -0.97
N THR A 81 1.03 6.89 -1.56
CA THR A 81 1.26 8.16 -0.87
C THR A 81 -0.08 8.74 -0.43
N SER A 82 -0.12 9.28 0.78
CA SER A 82 -1.30 9.95 1.36
C SER A 82 -0.84 10.82 2.53
N SER A 83 -1.74 11.68 3.01
CA SER A 83 -1.48 12.48 4.22
C SER A 83 -1.19 11.58 5.43
N HIS A 84 -0.20 11.98 6.23
CA HIS A 84 0.31 11.21 7.37
C HIS A 84 -0.78 10.75 8.35
N ILE A 85 -1.81 11.59 8.54
CA ILE A 85 -2.91 11.39 9.47
C ILE A 85 -3.68 10.09 9.15
N TYR A 86 -3.76 9.71 7.87
CA TYR A 86 -4.56 8.57 7.43
C TYR A 86 -3.75 7.29 7.24
N MET A 87 -2.40 7.37 7.20
CA MET A 87 -1.55 6.22 6.89
C MET A 87 -1.75 5.06 7.87
N SER A 88 -1.85 5.32 9.17
CA SER A 88 -2.06 4.27 10.18
C SER A 88 -3.38 3.54 9.96
N THR A 89 -4.48 4.30 9.86
CA THR A 89 -5.82 3.75 9.62
C THR A 89 -5.84 2.95 8.32
N MET A 90 -5.27 3.49 7.24
CA MET A 90 -5.19 2.79 5.96
C MET A 90 -4.40 1.48 6.05
N THR A 91 -3.19 1.50 6.61
CA THR A 91 -2.34 0.30 6.70
C THR A 91 -2.98 -0.77 7.58
N TYR A 92 -3.37 -0.43 8.81
CA TYR A 92 -3.79 -1.45 9.80
C TYR A 92 -5.26 -1.84 9.64
N ILE A 93 -6.14 -0.88 9.38
CA ILE A 93 -7.59 -1.12 9.41
C ILE A 93 -8.11 -1.51 8.02
N TYR A 94 -7.54 -0.99 6.94
CA TYR A 94 -8.08 -1.23 5.60
C TYR A 94 -7.29 -2.27 4.83
N LEU A 95 -6.00 -2.03 4.60
CA LEU A 95 -5.18 -2.85 3.71
C LEU A 95 -4.80 -4.19 4.32
N ARG A 96 -4.28 -4.23 5.56
CA ARG A 96 -3.94 -5.50 6.23
C ARG A 96 -5.15 -6.39 6.47
N ASN A 97 -6.31 -5.83 6.77
CA ASN A 97 -7.56 -6.59 6.91
C ASN A 97 -8.09 -7.13 5.57
N PHE A 98 -7.82 -6.42 4.48
CA PHE A 98 -8.24 -6.83 3.13
C PHE A 98 -7.33 -7.92 2.57
N PHE A 99 -6.01 -7.70 2.62
CA PHE A 99 -5.02 -8.59 2.03
C PHE A 99 -4.57 -9.75 2.91
N GLN A 100 -4.72 -9.63 4.24
CA GLN A 100 -4.26 -10.62 5.22
C GLN A 100 -2.81 -11.10 4.99
N PRO A 101 -1.84 -10.17 4.87
CA PRO A 101 -0.47 -10.49 4.48
C PRO A 101 0.25 -11.41 5.48
N GLN A 102 0.81 -12.51 4.98
CA GLN A 102 1.42 -13.59 5.77
C GLN A 102 2.51 -13.12 6.74
N LEU A 103 3.33 -12.15 6.33
CA LEU A 103 4.49 -11.71 7.11
C LEU A 103 4.18 -10.56 8.07
N ASN A 104 2.96 -10.00 8.04
CA ASN A 104 2.55 -9.08 9.09
C ASN A 104 2.12 -9.88 10.33
N THR A 105 2.56 -9.44 11.51
CA THR A 105 2.05 -9.97 12.76
C THR A 105 0.54 -9.79 12.80
N ASN A 106 -0.19 -10.84 13.19
CA ASN A 106 -1.65 -10.87 13.23
C ASN A 106 -2.20 -9.62 13.92
N TYR A 107 -2.75 -8.71 13.12
CA TYR A 107 -3.51 -7.58 13.64
C TYR A 107 -4.88 -8.11 14.02
N LYS A 108 -5.28 -7.93 15.29
CA LYS A 108 -6.64 -8.30 15.73
C LYS A 108 -7.61 -7.26 15.16
N PRO A 109 -8.56 -7.64 14.29
CA PRO A 109 -9.49 -6.69 13.71
C PRO A 109 -10.40 -6.11 14.79
N ARG A 110 -10.48 -4.77 14.89
CA ARG A 110 -11.49 -4.11 15.72
C ARG A 110 -12.82 -3.98 14.98
N LYS A 111 -13.94 -3.95 15.71
CA LYS A 111 -15.24 -3.63 15.13
C LYS A 111 -15.24 -2.20 14.59
N LEU A 112 -15.57 -2.04 13.31
CA LEU A 112 -15.67 -0.75 12.64
C LEU A 112 -17.07 -0.15 12.78
N SER A 113 -17.14 1.15 13.04
CA SER A 113 -18.38 1.93 12.98
C SER A 113 -18.92 2.00 11.54
N LYS A 114 -20.19 2.41 11.37
CA LYS A 114 -20.80 2.60 10.04
C LYS A 114 -20.00 3.59 9.18
N VAL A 115 -19.52 4.68 9.78
CA VAL A 115 -18.72 5.71 9.10
C VAL A 115 -17.40 5.14 8.61
N GLU A 116 -16.68 4.41 9.47
CA GLU A 116 -15.41 3.76 9.11
C GLU A 116 -15.57 2.69 8.04
N LYS A 117 -16.67 1.94 8.04
CA LYS A 117 -16.98 0.98 6.97
C LYS A 117 -17.16 1.67 5.62
N LYS A 118 -17.87 2.80 5.58
CA LYS A 118 -18.04 3.62 4.37
C LYS A 118 -16.70 4.19 3.90
N GLN A 119 -15.88 4.67 4.83
CA GLN A 119 -14.54 5.19 4.54
C GLN A 119 -13.60 4.11 4.00
N ARG A 120 -13.60 2.92 4.63
CA ARG A 120 -12.88 1.73 4.17
C ARG A 120 -13.26 1.39 2.74
N LYS A 121 -14.56 1.30 2.44
CA LYS A 121 -15.05 0.96 1.09
C LYS A 121 -14.53 1.96 0.06
N ARG A 122 -14.59 3.27 0.34
CA ARG A 122 -14.07 4.31 -0.56
C ARG A 122 -12.57 4.15 -0.85
N ILE A 123 -11.77 3.94 0.18
CA ILE A 123 -10.31 3.79 0.05
C ILE A 123 -9.97 2.51 -0.69
N LEU A 124 -10.64 1.40 -0.39
CA LEU A 124 -10.42 0.14 -1.10
C LEU A 124 -10.83 0.23 -2.57
N ASN A 125 -11.95 0.90 -2.88
CA ASN A 125 -12.34 1.14 -4.27
C ASN A 125 -11.30 2.00 -5.00
N ALA A 126 -10.89 3.13 -4.43
CA ALA A 126 -9.86 3.99 -5.02
C ALA A 126 -8.53 3.24 -5.21
N TYR A 127 -8.18 2.37 -4.25
CA TYR A 127 -7.03 1.50 -4.36
C TYR A 127 -7.20 0.52 -5.52
N GLN A 128 -8.33 -0.19 -5.64
CA GLN A 128 -8.56 -1.18 -6.70
C GLN A 128 -8.62 -0.55 -8.09
N GLU A 129 -9.17 0.66 -8.22
CA GLU A 129 -9.23 1.40 -9.49
C GLU A 129 -7.83 1.79 -10.00
N GLN A 130 -6.95 2.20 -9.08
CA GLN A 130 -5.60 2.66 -9.39
C GLN A 130 -4.54 1.55 -9.35
N SER A 131 -4.77 0.50 -8.56
CA SER A 131 -3.86 -0.64 -8.38
C SER A 131 -3.69 -1.38 -9.70
N VAL A 132 -2.43 -1.50 -10.13
CA VAL A 132 -2.05 -2.26 -11.33
C VAL A 132 -1.81 -3.73 -10.97
N PHE A 133 -1.67 -4.01 -9.68
CA PHE A 133 -1.47 -5.36 -9.15
C PHE A 133 -2.61 -6.35 -9.44
N ASP A 134 -3.82 -5.85 -9.70
CA ASP A 134 -4.99 -6.65 -10.06
C ASP A 134 -5.28 -6.61 -11.59
N LYS A 135 -4.55 -5.79 -12.36
CA LYS A 135 -4.74 -5.63 -13.82
C LYS A 135 -3.99 -6.67 -14.68
N VAL A 136 -3.25 -7.59 -14.07
CA VAL A 136 -2.61 -8.70 -14.79
C VAL A 136 -3.68 -9.77 -15.12
N GLY A 137 -4.44 -9.53 -16.19
CA GLY A 137 -5.48 -10.43 -16.66
C GLY A 137 -6.29 -10.02 -17.89
N GLU A 138 -6.23 -8.78 -18.36
CA GLU A 138 -6.95 -8.36 -19.58
C GLU A 138 -6.02 -7.74 -20.61
N HIS A 139 -5.06 -8.54 -21.10
CA HIS A 139 -4.77 -8.45 -22.53
C HIS A 139 -5.74 -9.42 -23.22
N LYS A 140 -6.95 -8.94 -23.53
CA LYS A 140 -7.58 -9.43 -24.76
C LYS A 140 -6.66 -8.93 -25.87
N SER A 141 -5.84 -9.82 -26.38
CA SER A 141 -5.35 -9.70 -27.74
C SER A 141 -6.61 -9.54 -28.60
N ASP A 142 -6.77 -8.39 -29.25
CA ASP A 142 -7.68 -8.32 -30.38
C ASP A 142 -7.15 -9.33 -31.42
N SER A 143 -7.99 -10.32 -31.70
CA SER A 143 -7.89 -11.18 -32.89
C SER A 143 -8.54 -10.47 -34.08
#